data_AF-A0A7Z9ZY69-F1
#
_entry.id   AF-A0A7Z9ZY69-F1
#
_cell.length_a   1.000
_cell.length_b   1.000
_cell.length_c   1.000
_cell.angle_alpha   90.00
_cell.angle_beta   90.00
_cell.angle_gamma   90.00
#
_symmetry.space_group_name_H-M   'P 1'
#
loop_
_entity.id
_entity.type
_entity.pdbx_description
1 polymer ?
#
loop_
_entity_poly.entity_id
_entity_poly.type
_entity_poly.pdbx_seq_one_letter_code
_entity_poly.pdbx_strand_id
1 'polypeptide(L)'
;MAGREVVRNPADLGAELLAQYPVSLEVFEGPLDLLLLLLRREHISPYEVPVSRVVEQFIGYLEAMGELDLDLGGEFLAMAATLLSIKSRLLLARPGTEEHEEALLEVEELAERIEEYEKA
;
A
#
# COMPACT_ATOMS: atom_id res chain seq x y z
N MET A 1 25.01 -23.15 -4.30
CA MET A 1 23.79 -23.27 -3.49
C MET A 1 23.08 -21.93 -3.55
N ALA A 2 22.28 -21.68 -4.58
CA ALA A 2 21.57 -20.42 -4.75
C ALA A 2 20.46 -20.36 -3.70
N GLY A 3 20.52 -19.36 -2.83
CA GLY A 3 19.47 -19.09 -1.86
C GLY A 3 18.18 -18.83 -2.63
N ARG A 4 17.17 -19.68 -2.42
CA ARG A 4 15.80 -19.35 -2.83
C ARG A 4 15.45 -18.06 -2.10
N GLU A 5 15.23 -16.98 -2.85
CA GLU A 5 14.37 -15.91 -2.35
C GLU A 5 13.08 -16.59 -1.93
N VAL A 6 12.87 -16.66 -0.62
CA VAL A 6 11.63 -17.10 -0.03
C VAL A 6 10.61 -16.08 -0.50
N VAL A 7 9.79 -16.45 -1.49
CA VAL A 7 8.59 -15.70 -1.84
C VAL A 7 7.75 -15.71 -0.56
N ARG A 8 7.85 -14.62 0.21
CA ARG A 8 7.09 -14.47 1.45
C ARG A 8 5.63 -14.36 1.04
N ASN A 9 4.76 -15.15 1.66
CA ASN A 9 3.33 -15.08 1.40
C ASN A 9 2.83 -13.70 1.90
N PRO A 10 1.98 -12.98 1.14
CA PRO A 10 1.35 -11.74 1.59
C PRO A 10 0.72 -11.83 2.99
N ALA A 11 0.14 -12.99 3.34
CA ALA A 11 -0.42 -13.24 4.67
C ALA A 11 0.64 -13.28 5.78
N ASP A 12 1.87 -13.71 5.47
CA ASP A 12 2.98 -13.73 6.44
C ASP A 12 3.44 -12.30 6.78
N LEU A 13 3.35 -11.38 5.80
CA LEU A 13 3.68 -9.96 6.00
C LEU A 13 2.68 -9.27 6.93
N GLY A 14 1.38 -9.56 6.77
CA GLY A 14 0.32 -9.03 7.62
C GLY A 14 0.43 -9.50 9.07
N ALA A 15 0.67 -10.79 9.28
CA ALA A 15 0.86 -11.36 10.63
C ALA A 15 2.13 -10.81 11.32
N GLU A 16 3.22 -10.63 10.58
CA GLU A 16 4.45 -10.03 11.10
C GLU A 16 4.26 -8.54 11.44
N LEU A 17 3.42 -7.80 10.68
CA LEU A 17 3.03 -6.43 11.00
C LEU A 17 2.26 -6.36 12.32
N LEU A 18 1.22 -7.19 12.49
CA LEU A 18 0.43 -7.23 13.73
C LEU A 18 1.26 -7.70 14.94
N ALA A 19 2.23 -8.58 14.74
CA ALA A 19 3.12 -9.03 15.80
C ALA A 19 4.10 -7.93 16.27
N GLN A 20 4.55 -7.07 15.36
CA GLN A 20 5.42 -5.93 15.68
C GLN A 20 4.63 -4.72 16.18
N TYR A 21 3.38 -4.57 15.75
CA TYR A 21 2.47 -3.48 16.10
C TYR A 21 1.05 -4.05 16.27
N PRO A 22 0.65 -4.47 17.48
CA PRO A 22 -0.68 -5.03 17.75
C PRO A 22 -1.79 -3.96 17.77
N VAL A 23 -1.77 -3.04 16.79
CA VAL A 23 -2.61 -1.84 16.74
C VAL A 23 -3.85 -2.13 15.89
N SER A 24 -5.02 -2.12 16.53
CA SER A 24 -6.32 -2.19 15.85
C SER A 24 -6.53 -0.98 14.90
N LEU A 25 -7.38 -1.10 13.87
CA LEU A 25 -7.79 0.00 12.99
C LEU A 25 -8.43 1.15 13.78
N GLU A 26 -8.85 0.88 15.02
CA GLU A 26 -9.31 1.88 15.99
C GLU A 26 -8.30 3.01 16.28
N VAL A 27 -7.05 2.90 15.80
CA VAL A 27 -5.99 3.92 16.03
C VAL A 27 -5.62 4.70 14.76
N PHE A 28 -5.99 4.24 13.56
CA PHE A 28 -5.70 4.98 12.33
C PHE A 28 -6.87 5.87 11.95
N GLU A 29 -6.60 7.14 11.68
CA GLU A 29 -7.63 8.11 11.28
C GLU A 29 -8.12 7.91 9.83
N GLY A 30 -7.45 7.05 9.05
CA GLY A 30 -7.85 6.70 7.68
C GLY A 30 -6.77 5.95 6.88
N PRO A 31 -7.02 5.65 5.60
CA PRO A 31 -6.10 4.86 4.77
C PRO A 31 -4.78 5.57 4.44
N LEU A 32 -4.76 6.92 4.42
CA LEU A 32 -3.53 7.68 4.19
C LEU A 32 -2.55 7.58 5.37
N ASP A 33 -3.07 7.54 6.60
CA ASP A 33 -2.26 7.35 7.81
C ASP A 33 -1.58 5.97 7.81
N LEU A 34 -2.32 4.93 7.44
CA LEU A 34 -1.73 3.60 7.23
C LEU A 34 -0.64 3.61 6.14
N LEU A 35 -0.87 4.29 5.01
CA LEU A 35 0.15 4.40 3.96
C LEU A 35 1.41 5.13 4.45
N LEU A 36 1.27 6.20 5.22
CA LEU A 36 2.40 6.90 5.82
C LEU A 36 3.19 6.02 6.78
N LEU A 37 2.50 5.27 7.65
CA LEU A 37 3.15 4.31 8.53
C LEU A 37 4.02 3.31 7.74
N LEU A 38 3.46 2.75 6.67
CA LEU A 38 4.15 1.79 5.80
C LEU A 38 5.37 2.40 5.11
N LEU A 39 5.27 3.64 4.61
CA LEU A 39 6.36 4.36 3.97
C LEU A 39 7.49 4.70 4.96
N ARG A 40 7.14 5.23 6.14
CA ARG A 40 8.11 5.57 7.20
C ARG A 40 8.88 4.36 7.68
N ARG A 41 8.23 3.20 7.81
CA ARG A 41 8.87 1.94 8.20
C ARG A 41 10.00 1.57 7.23
N GLU A 42 9.73 1.68 5.94
CA GLU A 42 10.70 1.33 4.90
C GLU A 42 11.76 2.42 4.69
N HIS A 43 11.60 3.61 5.30
CA HIS A 43 12.42 4.80 5.07
C HIS A 43 12.44 5.21 3.59
N ILE A 44 11.34 5.01 2.89
CA ILE A 44 11.22 5.27 1.45
C ILE A 44 10.35 6.52 1.23
N SER A 45 10.80 7.38 0.32
CA SER A 45 10.02 8.51 -0.17
C SER A 45 8.75 8.01 -0.89
N PRO A 46 7.59 8.68 -0.74
CA PRO A 46 6.38 8.33 -1.48
C PRO A 46 6.59 8.34 -3.01
N TYR A 47 7.56 9.13 -3.50
CA TYR A 47 7.96 9.21 -4.92
C TYR A 47 8.91 8.10 -5.38
N GLU A 48 9.59 7.41 -4.46
CA GLU A 48 10.61 6.42 -4.78
C GLU A 48 10.14 4.98 -4.49
N VAL A 49 8.94 4.83 -3.93
CA VAL A 49 8.46 3.52 -3.50
C VAL A 49 8.07 2.66 -4.69
N PRO A 50 8.47 1.37 -4.71
CA PRO A 50 7.82 0.40 -5.58
C PRO A 50 6.37 0.28 -5.12
N VAL A 51 5.46 0.93 -5.85
CA VAL A 51 4.02 0.95 -5.56
C VAL A 51 3.49 -0.45 -5.29
N SER A 52 3.97 -1.44 -6.06
CA SER A 52 3.66 -2.85 -5.87
C SER A 52 3.86 -3.37 -4.44
N ARG A 53 4.93 -2.95 -3.77
CA ARG A 53 5.28 -3.36 -2.41
C ARG A 53 4.45 -2.65 -1.34
N VAL A 54 4.12 -1.38 -1.54
CA VAL A 54 3.22 -0.66 -0.63
C VAL A 54 1.80 -1.22 -0.74
N VAL A 55 1.34 -1.50 -1.96
CA VAL A 55 0.04 -2.16 -2.19
C VAL A 55 0.00 -3.51 -1.48
N GLU A 56 1.04 -4.35 -1.61
CA GLU A 56 1.09 -5.65 -0.95
C GLU A 56 1.02 -5.55 0.57
N GLN A 57 1.76 -4.61 1.17
CA GLN A 57 1.74 -4.40 2.61
C GLN A 57 0.39 -3.83 3.08
N PHE A 58 -0.21 -2.91 2.33
CA PHE A 58 -1.52 -2.36 2.64
C PHE A 58 -2.59 -3.45 2.65
N ILE A 59 -2.65 -4.27 1.59
CA ILE A 59 -3.59 -5.39 1.51
C ILE A 59 -3.31 -6.44 2.58
N GLY A 60 -2.04 -6.80 2.80
CA GLY A 60 -1.67 -7.76 3.85
C GLY A 60 -2.06 -7.28 5.25
N TYR A 61 -1.99 -5.96 5.50
CA TYR A 61 -2.50 -5.38 6.73
C TYR A 61 -4.02 -5.56 6.84
N LEU A 62 -4.78 -5.18 5.81
CA LEU A 62 -6.24 -5.35 5.79
C LEU A 62 -6.66 -6.82 6.01
N GLU A 63 -5.96 -7.77 5.38
CA GLU A 63 -6.25 -9.20 5.52
C GLU A 63 -5.96 -9.72 6.94
N ALA A 64 -4.86 -9.29 7.54
CA ALA A 64 -4.45 -9.72 8.87
C ALA A 64 -5.42 -9.24 9.96
N MET A 65 -6.12 -8.14 9.70
CA MET A 65 -7.07 -7.54 10.62
C MET A 65 -8.44 -8.24 10.68
N GLY A 66 -8.72 -9.19 9.78
CA GLY A 66 -9.97 -9.95 9.77
C GLY A 66 -11.10 -9.29 8.97
N GLU A 67 -12.37 -9.61 9.30
CA GLU A 67 -13.54 -9.01 8.63
C GLU A 67 -13.49 -7.49 8.80
N LEU A 68 -13.29 -6.77 7.69
CA LEU A 68 -13.38 -5.32 7.64
C LEU A 68 -14.71 -4.91 8.27
N ASP A 69 -14.67 -4.26 9.42
CA ASP A 69 -15.87 -3.65 10.01
C ASP A 69 -16.39 -2.63 9.01
N LEU A 70 -17.60 -2.86 8.47
CA LEU A 70 -18.09 -2.18 7.26
C LEU A 70 -18.15 -0.65 7.42
N ASP A 71 -18.21 -0.17 8.67
CA ASP A 71 -18.22 1.26 9.02
C ASP A 71 -16.84 1.93 8.91
N LEU A 72 -15.75 1.20 9.19
CA LEU A 72 -14.36 1.64 8.92
C LEU A 72 -13.92 1.25 7.50
N GLY A 73 -14.55 0.23 6.91
CA GLY A 73 -14.08 -0.42 5.70
C GLY A 73 -14.21 0.39 4.41
N GLY A 74 -15.16 1.32 4.30
CA GLY A 74 -15.46 2.00 3.04
C GLY A 74 -14.27 2.74 2.42
N GLU A 75 -13.57 3.55 3.21
CA GLU A 75 -12.41 4.33 2.75
C GLU A 75 -11.19 3.44 2.49
N PHE A 76 -10.97 2.42 3.33
CA PHE A 76 -9.90 1.45 3.14
C PHE A 76 -10.12 0.56 1.91
N LEU A 77 -11.37 0.16 1.62
CA LEU A 77 -11.74 -0.55 0.40
C LEU A 77 -11.57 0.33 -0.83
N ALA A 78 -11.98 1.60 -0.76
CA ALA A 78 -11.78 2.54 -1.85
C ALA A 78 -10.29 2.75 -2.14
N MET A 79 -9.46 2.89 -1.09
CA MET A 79 -8.01 2.98 -1.24
C MET A 79 -7.41 1.68 -1.77
N ALA A 80 -7.81 0.51 -1.24
CA ALA A 80 -7.37 -0.80 -1.75
C ALA A 80 -7.67 -0.95 -3.25
N ALA A 81 -8.89 -0.60 -3.68
CA ALA A 81 -9.28 -0.62 -5.08
C ALA A 81 -8.42 0.32 -5.94
N THR A 82 -8.12 1.52 -5.41
CA THR A 82 -7.26 2.51 -6.07
C THR A 82 -5.85 1.95 -6.26
N LEU A 83 -5.24 1.46 -5.18
CA LEU A 83 -3.91 0.87 -5.18
C LEU A 83 -3.81 -0.34 -6.12
N LEU A 84 -4.80 -1.23 -6.11
CA LEU A 84 -4.85 -2.39 -7.00
C LEU A 84 -5.01 -1.98 -8.47
N SER A 85 -5.83 -0.96 -8.77
CA SER A 85 -5.98 -0.40 -10.12
C SER A 85 -4.64 0.13 -10.64
N ILE A 86 -3.98 0.99 -9.86
CA ILE A 86 -2.67 1.56 -10.20
C ILE A 86 -1.65 0.45 -10.44
N LYS A 87 -1.54 -0.52 -9.51
CA LYS A 87 -0.63 -1.66 -9.64
C LYS A 87 -0.91 -2.47 -10.91
N SER A 88 -2.18 -2.74 -11.22
CA SER A 88 -2.56 -3.49 -12.41
C SER A 88 -2.15 -2.77 -13.69
N ARG A 89 -2.38 -1.46 -13.78
CA ARG A 89 -2.02 -0.68 -14.97
C ARG A 89 -0.51 -0.59 -15.14
N LEU A 90 0.24 -0.30 -14.08
CA LEU A 90 1.71 -0.26 -14.13
C LEU A 90 2.34 -1.58 -14.58
N LEU A 91 1.76 -2.72 -14.16
CA LEU A 91 2.27 -4.06 -14.51
C LEU A 91 1.88 -4.49 -15.93
N LEU A 92 0.76 -4.01 -16.46
CA LEU A 92 0.25 -4.38 -17.79
C LEU A 92 0.72 -3.43 -18.90
N ALA A 93 0.91 -2.15 -18.57
CA ALA A 93 1.34 -1.14 -19.51
C ALA A 93 2.78 -1.40 -19.96
N ARG A 94 3.04 -1.19 -21.25
CA ARG A 94 4.40 -1.31 -21.79
C ARG A 94 5.20 -0.06 -21.44
N PRO A 95 6.46 -0.17 -21.00
CA PRO A 95 7.28 1.01 -20.72
C PRO A 95 7.36 1.95 -21.93
N GLY A 96 7.14 3.24 -21.70
CA GLY A 96 7.17 4.31 -22.72
C GLY A 96 5.92 4.44 -23.59
N THR A 97 4.81 3.78 -23.23
CA THR A 97 3.50 4.08 -23.83
C THR A 97 2.75 5.14 -23.03
N GLU A 98 1.81 5.85 -23.66
CA GLU A 98 0.90 6.82 -23.00
C GLU A 98 0.21 6.20 -21.76
N GLU A 99 -0.29 4.97 -21.86
CA GLU A 99 -0.89 4.23 -20.74
C GLU A 99 0.07 4.02 -19.55
N HIS A 100 1.38 3.91 -19.82
CA HIS A 100 2.39 3.78 -18.77
C HIS A 100 2.69 5.13 -18.12
N GLU A 101 2.74 6.20 -18.91
CA GLU A 101 2.91 7.56 -18.41
C GLU A 101 1.70 7.99 -17.56
N GLU A 102 0.47 7.71 -18.01
CA GLU A 102 -0.76 7.94 -17.24
C GLU A 102 -0.74 7.19 -15.90
N ALA A 103 -0.33 5.91 -15.91
CA ALA A 103 -0.23 5.13 -14.69
C ALA A 103 0.84 5.68 -13.72
N LEU A 104 1.92 6.28 -14.22
CA LEU A 104 2.93 6.94 -13.39
C LEU A 104 2.39 8.25 -12.80
N LEU A 105 1.61 9.03 -13.55
CA LEU A 105 0.96 10.23 -13.04
C LEU A 105 0.01 9.91 -11.88
N GLU A 106 -0.78 8.82 -11.97
CA GLU A 106 -1.63 8.38 -10.85
C GLU A 106 -0.83 8.05 -9.58
N VAL A 107 0.40 7.56 -9.73
CA VAL A 107 1.31 7.31 -8.60
C VAL A 107 1.81 8.62 -8.02
N GLU A 108 2.19 9.57 -8.86
CA GLU A 108 2.63 10.91 -8.43
C GLU A 108 1.52 11.64 -7.67
N GLU A 109 0.28 11.62 -8.17
CA GLU A 109 -0.89 12.18 -7.48
C GLU A 109 -1.13 11.52 -6.12
N LEU A 110 -0.96 10.20 -6.02
CA LEU A 110 -1.07 9.49 -4.74
C LEU A 110 0.05 9.91 -3.78
N ALA A 111 1.29 10.04 -4.27
CA ALA A 111 2.43 10.47 -3.48
C ALA A 111 2.25 11.89 -2.94
N GLU A 112 1.76 12.82 -3.76
CA GLU A 112 1.44 14.19 -3.36
C GLU A 112 0.38 14.20 -2.25
N ARG A 113 -0.71 13.44 -2.39
CA ARG A 113 -1.76 13.34 -1.36
C ARG A 113 -1.23 12.82 -0.03
N ILE A 114 -0.29 11.87 -0.07
CA ILE A 114 0.36 11.32 1.13
C ILE A 114 1.23 12.38 1.79
N GLU A 115 2.02 13.13 1.01
CA GLU A 115 2.88 14.20 1.53
C GLU A 115 2.07 15.38 2.09
N GLU A 116 0.97 15.76 1.45
CA GLU A 116 0.05 16.78 1.93
C GLU A 116 -0.56 16.38 3.28
N TYR A 117 -0.98 15.12 3.42
CA TYR A 117 -1.52 14.60 4.66
C TYR A 117 -0.48 14.56 5.79
N GLU A 118 0.80 14.29 5.48
CA GLU A 118 1.88 14.33 6.47
C GLU A 118 2.15 15.74 7.03
N LYS A 119 1.92 16.77 6.21
CA LYS A 119 2.16 18.19 6.56
C LYS A 119 0.98 18.86 7.27
N ALA A 120 -0.22 18.29 7.19
CA ALA A 120 -1.45 18.80 7.77
C ALA A 120 -1.47 18.63 9.30
#